data_AF-A0A2N0U0P2-F1
#
_entry.id   AF-A0A2N0U0P2-F1
#
_cell.length_a   1.000
_cell.length_b   1.000
_cell.length_c   1.000
_cell.angle_alpha   90.00
_cell.angle_beta   90.00
_cell.angle_gamma   90.00
#
_symmetry.space_group_name_H-M   'P 1'
#
loop_
_entity.id
_entity.type
_entity.pdbx_description
1 polymer ?
#
loop_
_entity_poly.entity_id
_entity_poly.type
_entity_poly.pdbx_seq_one_letter_code
_entity_poly.pdbx_strand_id
1 'polypeptide(L)'
;MKTISVRVGYSWIDELIAHASARVSDEQMAAASEKYPYNTPATKEAYFYREIFHSHFPQEKAAKTVKRWIPKWQADLDPSGRANTSHVATNAKKELEELVGV
;
A
#
# COMPACT_ATOMS: atom_id res chain seq x y z
N MET A 1 12.07 -9.93 -25.54
CA MET A 1 11.59 -8.64 -25.03
C MET A 1 11.76 -8.68 -23.51
N LYS A 2 12.77 -7.99 -22.98
CA LYS A 2 13.17 -8.09 -21.56
C LYS A 2 12.18 -7.26 -20.74
N THR A 3 11.38 -7.91 -19.89
CA THR A 3 10.47 -7.26 -18.95
C THR A 3 11.27 -6.27 -18.11
N ILE A 4 10.91 -4.99 -18.13
CA ILE A 4 11.43 -4.02 -17.16
C ILE A 4 10.72 -4.31 -15.84
N SER A 5 11.16 -5.37 -15.16
CA SER A 5 10.93 -5.60 -13.74
C SER A 5 12.31 -5.73 -13.10
N VAL A 6 12.89 -4.58 -12.82
CA VAL A 6 14.12 -4.44 -12.03
C VAL A 6 13.94 -3.26 -11.11
N ARG A 7 13.18 -3.40 -10.02
CA ARG A 7 13.18 -2.39 -8.95
C ARG A 7 12.60 -2.92 -7.65
N VAL A 8 13.50 -2.96 -6.64
CA VAL A 8 13.32 -3.26 -5.22
C VAL A 8 12.73 -4.66 -4.98
N GLY A 9 13.54 -5.59 -4.46
CA GLY A 9 13.18 -7.00 -4.35
C GLY A 9 11.82 -7.26 -3.71
N TYR A 10 11.17 -8.35 -4.11
CA TYR A 10 9.81 -8.71 -3.70
C TYR A 10 9.58 -8.66 -2.17
N SER A 11 10.61 -8.92 -1.35
CA SER A 11 10.50 -8.89 0.12
C SER A 11 10.29 -7.49 0.72
N TRP A 12 10.72 -6.42 0.04
CA TRP A 12 10.64 -5.07 0.60
C TRP A 12 9.20 -4.63 0.84
N ILE A 13 8.28 -5.05 -0.03
CA ILE A 13 6.86 -4.69 0.07
C ILE A 13 6.25 -5.38 1.29
N ASP A 14 6.51 -6.68 1.45
CA ASP A 14 6.02 -7.47 2.56
C ASP A 14 6.58 -6.95 3.89
N GLU A 15 7.87 -6.62 3.91
CA GLU A 15 8.53 -5.98 5.06
C GLU A 15 7.91 -4.62 5.40
N LEU A 16 7.59 -3.81 4.40
CA LEU A 16 6.96 -2.50 4.58
C LEU A 16 5.55 -2.61 5.15
N ILE A 17 4.75 -3.55 4.64
CA ILE A 17 3.40 -3.85 5.15
C ILE A 17 3.49 -4.36 6.58
N ALA A 18 4.41 -5.30 6.86
CA ALA A 18 4.64 -5.82 8.21
C ALA A 18 5.06 -4.72 9.18
N HIS A 19 5.97 -3.84 8.75
CA HIS A 19 6.46 -2.72 9.54
C HIS A 19 5.35 -1.71 9.87
N ALA A 20 4.53 -1.34 8.89
CA ALA A 20 3.41 -0.45 9.11
C ALA A 20 2.33 -1.11 9.99
N SER A 21 2.07 -2.41 9.80
CA SER A 21 1.11 -3.17 10.61
C SER A 21 1.53 -3.29 12.07
N ALA A 22 2.84 -3.37 12.33
CA ALA A 22 3.39 -3.37 13.69
C ALA A 22 3.34 -1.98 14.37
N ARG A 23 3.27 -0.89 13.59
CA ARG A 23 3.23 0.49 14.10
C ARG A 23 1.82 1.01 14.34
N VAL A 24 0.84 0.52 13.59
CA VAL A 24 -0.56 0.99 13.67
C VAL A 24 -1.43 -0.05 14.38
N SER A 25 -1.97 0.31 15.53
CA SER A 25 -2.89 -0.55 16.28
C SER A 25 -4.28 -0.59 15.63
N ASP A 26 -5.06 -1.63 15.95
CA ASP A 26 -6.44 -1.74 15.47
C ASP A 26 -7.33 -0.63 16.03
N GLU A 27 -7.06 -0.17 17.24
CA GLU A 27 -7.74 0.97 17.88
C GLU A 27 -7.48 2.28 17.11
N GLN A 28 -6.22 2.53 16.72
CA GLN A 28 -5.87 3.69 15.90
C GLN A 28 -6.57 3.64 14.54
N MET A 29 -6.69 2.44 13.97
CA MET A 29 -7.38 2.23 12.70
C MET A 29 -8.89 2.43 12.83
N ALA A 30 -9.50 2.01 13.94
CA ALA A 30 -10.92 2.24 14.23
C ALA A 30 -11.25 3.73 14.37
N ALA A 31 -10.34 4.51 14.98
CA ALA A 31 -10.48 5.96 15.12
C ALA A 31 -9.99 6.75 13.89
N ALA A 32 -9.62 6.09 12.78
CA ALA A 32 -9.01 6.76 11.63
C ALA A 32 -9.91 7.77 10.94
N SER A 33 -11.22 7.52 10.88
CA SER A 33 -12.22 8.43 10.29
C SER A 33 -12.38 9.72 11.10
N GLU A 34 -12.28 9.62 12.43
CA GLU A 34 -12.35 10.76 13.34
C GLU A 34 -11.08 11.60 13.27
N LYS A 35 -9.89 10.96 13.28
CA LYS A 35 -8.59 11.64 13.23
C LYS A 35 -8.30 12.23 11.84
N TYR A 36 -8.70 11.54 10.78
CA TYR A 36 -8.41 11.89 9.39
C TYR A 36 -9.69 11.86 8.53
N PRO A 37 -10.58 12.85 8.67
CA PRO A 37 -11.86 12.86 7.96
C PRO A 37 -11.70 13.07 6.44
N TYR A 38 -10.64 13.77 6.01
CA TYR A 38 -10.29 13.92 4.60
C TYR A 38 -9.29 12.85 4.17
N ASN A 39 -9.58 12.12 3.08
CA ASN A 39 -8.77 10.99 2.60
C ASN A 39 -8.44 10.00 3.73
N THR A 40 -9.47 9.51 4.41
CA THR A 40 -9.33 8.53 5.50
C THR A 40 -8.55 7.30 5.01
N PRO A 41 -7.49 6.89 5.71
CA PRO A 41 -6.73 5.69 5.33
C PRO A 41 -7.62 4.45 5.44
N ALA A 42 -7.50 3.53 4.48
CA ALA A 42 -8.26 2.27 4.46
C ALA A 42 -7.44 1.06 4.94
N THR A 43 -6.11 1.22 5.04
CA THR A 43 -5.17 0.17 5.50
C THR A 43 -4.22 0.75 6.54
N LYS A 44 -3.60 -0.12 7.35
CA LYS A 44 -2.56 0.27 8.32
C LYS A 44 -1.35 0.90 7.64
N GLU A 45 -0.98 0.42 6.45
CA GLU A 45 0.07 1.03 5.64
C GLU A 45 -0.28 2.48 5.24
N ALA A 46 -1.48 2.70 4.72
CA ALA A 46 -1.94 4.05 4.37
C ALA A 46 -2.03 4.97 5.60
N TYR A 47 -2.43 4.42 6.76
CA TYR A 47 -2.46 5.15 8.03
C TYR A 47 -1.05 5.58 8.43
N PHE A 48 -0.08 4.68 8.35
CA PHE A 48 1.31 4.96 8.70
C PHE A 48 1.89 6.10 7.85
N TYR A 49 1.67 6.07 6.52
CA TYR A 49 2.07 7.20 5.67
C TYR A 49 1.33 8.50 5.99
N ARG A 50 0.03 8.40 6.28
CA ARG A 50 -0.78 9.56 6.65
C ARG A 50 -0.28 10.20 7.95
N GLU A 51 0.15 9.40 8.91
CA GLU A 51 0.70 9.88 10.17
C GLU A 51 2.05 10.60 9.96
N ILE A 52 2.96 10.02 9.19
CA ILE A 52 4.22 10.68 8.81
C ILE A 52 3.95 12.01 8.10
N PHE A 53 3.06 12.00 7.11
CA PHE A 53 2.67 13.22 6.40
C PHE A 53 2.12 14.28 7.36
N HIS A 54 1.22 13.90 8.26
CA HIS A 54 0.62 14.81 9.21
C HIS A 54 1.64 15.36 10.24
N SER A 55 2.63 14.57 10.62
CA SER A 55 3.72 15.02 11.50
C SER A 55 4.55 16.15 10.88
N HIS A 56 4.72 16.16 9.55
CA HIS A 56 5.44 17.23 8.85
C HIS A 56 4.51 18.36 8.40
N PHE A 57 3.26 18.03 8.05
CA PHE A 57 2.27 18.94 7.50
C PHE A 57 0.95 18.83 8.27
N PRO A 58 0.86 19.38 9.49
CA PRO A 58 -0.32 19.21 10.34
C PRO A 58 -1.56 19.96 9.84
N GLN A 59 -1.39 20.87 8.87
CA GLN A 59 -2.46 21.73 8.38
C GLN A 59 -3.43 20.97 7.47
N GLU A 60 -4.73 21.18 7.68
CA GLU A 60 -5.78 20.60 6.84
C GLU A 60 -5.66 21.03 5.36
N LYS A 61 -5.19 22.25 5.12
CA LYS A 61 -4.93 22.74 3.76
C LYS A 61 -3.89 21.89 3.02
N ALA A 62 -2.86 21.41 3.73
CA ALA A 62 -1.85 20.54 3.15
C ALA A 62 -2.43 19.15 2.84
N ALA A 63 -3.31 18.61 3.69
CA ALA A 63 -4.00 17.36 3.37
C ALA A 63 -4.82 17.47 2.07
N LYS A 64 -5.45 18.62 1.82
CA LYS A 64 -6.28 18.88 0.61
C LYS A 64 -5.48 19.05 -0.69
N THR A 65 -4.16 19.24 -0.64
CA THR A 65 -3.34 19.29 -1.87
C THR A 65 -3.06 17.89 -2.42
N VAL A 66 -3.14 16.87 -1.57
CA VAL A 66 -2.90 15.47 -1.96
C VAL A 66 -4.18 14.86 -2.51
N LYS A 67 -4.20 14.60 -3.83
CA LYS A 67 -5.33 13.94 -4.48
C LYS A 67 -5.18 12.42 -4.44
N ARG A 68 -6.26 11.73 -4.08
CA ARG A 68 -6.32 10.26 -4.23
C ARG A 68 -6.38 9.92 -5.72
N TRP A 69 -5.33 9.31 -6.24
CA TRP A 69 -5.30 8.83 -7.63
C TRP A 69 -5.76 7.38 -7.67
N ILE A 70 -6.84 7.09 -8.39
CA ILE A 70 -7.32 5.71 -8.59
C ILE A 70 -7.37 5.45 -10.10
N PRO A 71 -6.68 4.42 -10.60
CA PRO A 71 -6.75 4.05 -12.01
C PRO A 71 -8.18 3.59 -12.37
N LYS A 72 -8.72 4.05 -13.50
CA LYS A 72 -10.09 3.69 -13.94
C LYS A 72 -10.20 2.27 -14.50
N TRP A 73 -9.07 1.64 -14.81
CA TRP A 73 -8.97 0.35 -15.50
C TRP A 73 -8.57 -0.81 -14.56
N GLN A 74 -8.62 -0.57 -13.24
CA GLN A 74 -8.25 -1.56 -12.22
C GLN A 74 -9.47 -1.82 -11.32
N ALA A 75 -9.66 -3.09 -10.95
CA ALA A 75 -10.75 -3.49 -10.05
C ALA A 75 -10.49 -3.09 -8.59
N ASP A 76 -9.22 -3.11 -8.17
CA ASP A 76 -8.81 -2.70 -6.83
C ASP A 76 -8.72 -1.17 -6.71
N LEU A 77 -9.19 -0.66 -5.57
CA LEU A 77 -9.14 0.75 -5.20
C LEU A 77 -7.77 1.18 -4.66
N ASP A 78 -6.83 0.23 -4.50
CA ASP A 78 -5.46 0.52 -4.15
C ASP A 78 -4.82 1.45 -5.21
N PRO A 79 -4.44 2.68 -4.82
CA PRO A 79 -3.78 3.63 -5.71
C PRO A 79 -2.35 3.19 -6.06
N SER A 80 -1.80 2.19 -5.37
CA SER A 80 -0.50 1.63 -5.66
C SER A 80 -0.57 0.82 -6.96
N GLY A 81 0.46 0.96 -7.82
CA GLY A 81 0.54 0.18 -9.05
C GLY A 81 0.65 -1.34 -8.83
N ARG A 82 0.70 -1.80 -7.57
CA ARG A 82 0.82 -3.21 -7.18
C ARG A 82 -0.44 -4.00 -7.49
N ALA A 83 -1.61 -3.38 -7.40
CA ALA A 83 -2.88 -4.04 -7.64
C ALA A 83 -3.22 -4.19 -9.14
N ASN A 84 -2.29 -3.82 -10.04
CA ASN A 84 -2.35 -4.21 -11.44
C ASN A 84 -2.00 -5.70 -11.58
N THR A 85 -2.89 -6.45 -12.21
CA THR A 85 -2.77 -7.91 -12.44
C THR A 85 -1.48 -8.32 -13.14
N SER A 86 -0.85 -7.40 -13.87
CA SER A 86 0.47 -7.59 -14.50
C SER A 86 1.58 -7.91 -13.49
N HIS A 87 1.39 -7.60 -12.20
CA HIS A 87 2.37 -7.84 -11.12
C HIS A 87 2.06 -9.07 -10.25
N VAL A 88 0.85 -9.65 -10.34
CA VAL A 88 0.39 -10.74 -9.47
C VAL A 88 0.95 -12.11 -9.90
N ALA A 89 1.48 -12.22 -11.12
CA ALA A 89 1.86 -13.50 -11.73
C ALA A 89 3.28 -14.02 -11.41
N THR A 90 3.96 -13.53 -10.37
CA THR A 90 5.31 -14.05 -10.02
C THR A 90 5.32 -15.00 -8.83
N ASN A 91 4.56 -14.73 -7.76
CA ASN A 91 4.65 -15.53 -6.53
C ASN A 91 3.94 -16.89 -6.64
N ALA A 92 2.74 -16.91 -7.22
CA ALA A 92 1.97 -18.15 -7.37
C ALA A 92 2.67 -19.19 -8.24
N LYS A 93 3.49 -18.77 -9.20
CA LYS A 93 4.24 -19.68 -10.08
C LYS A 93 5.45 -20.29 -9.37
N LYS A 94 6.11 -19.49 -8.52
CA LYS A 94 7.30 -19.90 -7.76
C LYS A 94 6.94 -20.89 -6.64
N GLU A 95 5.83 -20.66 -5.95
CA GLU A 95 5.27 -21.61 -4.97
C GLU A 95 4.82 -22.91 -5.63
N LEU A 96 4.28 -22.86 -6.85
CA LEU A 96 3.93 -24.05 -7.63
C LEU A 96 5.19 -24.81 -8.08
N GLU A 97 6.23 -24.12 -8.55
CA GLU A 97 7.50 -24.74 -8.97
C GLU A 97 8.22 -25.39 -7.76
N GLU A 98 8.23 -24.75 -6.59
CA GLU A 98 8.77 -25.33 -5.34
C GLU A 98 7.95 -26.54 -4.82
N LEU A 99 6.62 -26.52 -4.96
CA LEU A 99 5.76 -27.65 -4.58
C LEU A 99 5.83 -28.84 -5.55
N VAL A 100 6.07 -28.57 -6.84
CA VAL A 100 6.12 -29.59 -7.89
C VAL A 100 7.55 -30.14 -8.08
N GLY A 101 8.55 -29.55 -7.43
CA GLY A 101 9.91 -30.07 -7.37
C GLY A 101 10.61 -30.15 -8.73
N VAL A 102 10.37 -29.16 -9.60
CA VAL A 102 11.04 -29.01 -10.91
C VAL A 102 11.95 -27.79 -10.88
#